data_AF-A0A952C2K2-F1
#
_entry.id   AF-A0A952C2K2-F1
#
_cell.length_a   1.000
_cell.length_b   1.000
_cell.length_c   1.000
_cell.angle_alpha   90.00
_cell.angle_beta   90.00
_cell.angle_gamma   90.00
#
_symmetry.space_group_name_H-M   'P 1'
#
loop_
_entity.id
_entity.type
_entity.pdbx_description
1 polymer ?
#
loop_
_entity_poly.entity_id
_entity_poly.type
_entity_poly.pdbx_seq_one_letter_code
_entity_poly.pdbx_strand_id
1 'polypeptide(L)' 'MPQVTENLSYDKAFAQLEEVLATLESGELPLEEALSLYEQGAALAAYCAQKLEEAELRVRQWQPGDRTVPFEGWQET' A
#
# COMPACT_ATOMS: atom_id res chain seq x y z
N MET A 1 -10.03 20.61 10.63
CA MET A 1 -8.93 19.62 10.59
C MET A 1 -9.51 18.34 10.03
N PRO A 2 -9.10 17.86 8.85
CA PRO A 2 -9.70 16.65 8.30
C PRO A 2 -9.22 15.46 9.12
N GLN A 3 -10.19 14.65 9.51
CA GLN A 3 -10.09 13.55 10.45
C GLN A 3 -9.48 12.34 9.72
N VAL A 4 -8.23 11.99 10.02
CA VAL A 4 -7.63 10.75 9.52
C VAL A 4 -8.32 9.59 10.22
N THR A 5 -9.15 8.87 9.47
CA THR A 5 -9.89 7.68 9.88
C THR A 5 -8.94 6.61 10.44
N GLU A 6 -9.13 6.26 11.72
CA GLU A 6 -8.25 5.39 12.53
C GLU A 6 -8.05 3.93 12.06
N ASN A 7 -8.46 3.52 10.86
CA ASN A 7 -8.07 2.22 10.28
C ASN A 7 -8.42 2.12 8.78
N LEU A 8 -7.67 2.81 7.92
CA LEU A 8 -7.82 2.59 6.48
C LEU A 8 -7.24 1.21 6.12
N SER A 9 -7.99 0.35 5.43
CA SER A 9 -7.42 -0.93 4.97
C SER A 9 -6.38 -0.68 3.86
N TYR A 10 -5.43 -1.61 3.69
CA TYR A 10 -4.43 -1.55 2.61
C TYR A 10 -5.09 -1.32 1.25
N ASP A 11 -6.11 -2.12 0.90
CA ASP A 11 -6.80 -2.01 -0.38
C ASP A 11 -7.45 -0.63 -0.59
N LYS A 12 -7.97 0.00 0.47
CA LYS A 12 -8.56 1.34 0.38
C LYS A 12 -7.51 2.42 0.24
N ALA A 13 -6.37 2.29 0.94
CA ALA A 13 -5.25 3.21 0.81
C ALA A 13 -4.63 3.13 -0.59
N PHE A 14 -4.50 1.91 -1.12
CA PHE A 14 -3.97 1.67 -2.45
C PHE A 14 -4.91 2.21 -3.53
N ALA A 15 -6.22 1.96 -3.44
CA ALA A 15 -7.19 2.51 -4.39
C ALA A 15 -7.20 4.05 -4.40
N GLN A 16 -7.09 4.69 -3.23
CA GLN A 16 -6.96 6.15 -3.16
C GLN A 16 -5.66 6.65 -3.78
N LEU A 17 -4.55 5.91 -3.62
CA LEU A 17 -3.28 6.24 -4.25
C LEU A 17 -3.39 6.17 -5.78
N GLU A 18 -4.04 5.14 -6.31
CA GLU A 18 -4.29 4.99 -7.75
C GLU A 18 -5.14 6.15 -8.30
N GLU A 19 -6.19 6.57 -7.59
CA GLU A 19 -6.98 7.75 -7.97
C GLU A 19 -6.15 9.04 -7.98
N VAL A 20 -5.31 9.24 -6.95
CA VAL A 20 -4.42 10.41 -6.88
C VAL A 20 -3.45 10.42 -8.07
N LEU A 21 -2.83 9.28 -8.38
CA LEU A 21 -1.90 9.15 -9.51
C LEU A 21 -2.61 9.40 -10.84
N ALA A 22 -3.77 8.79 -11.07
CA ALA A 22 -4.56 9.00 -12.28
C ALA A 22 -4.93 10.48 -12.47
N THR A 23 -5.25 11.18 -11.36
CA THR A 23 -5.59 12.60 -11.38
C THR A 23 -4.37 13.46 -11.68
N LEU A 24 -3.20 13.16 -11.08
CA LEU A 24 -1.93 13.84 -11.38
C LEU A 24 -1.47 13.63 -12.82
N GLU A 25 -1.64 12.42 -13.36
CA GLU A 25 -1.28 12.06 -14.73
C GLU A 25 -2.15 12.75 -15.79
N SER A 26 -3.37 13.16 -15.45
CA SER A 26 -4.23 13.94 -16.35
C SER A 26 -3.59 15.27 -16.77
N GLY A 27 -2.76 15.86 -15.91
CA GLY A 27 -2.05 17.12 -16.18
C GLY A 27 -2.92 18.37 -16.28
N GLU A 28 -4.23 18.29 -15.97
CA GLU A 28 -5.18 19.41 -16.13
C GLU A 28 -5.34 20.27 -14.85
N LEU A 29 -4.52 20.03 -13.83
CA LEU A 29 -4.67 20.64 -12.50
C LEU A 29 -3.90 21.95 -12.35
N PRO A 30 -4.45 22.94 -11.61
CA PRO A 30 -3.67 24.05 -11.07
C PRO A 30 -2.51 23.56 -10.21
N LEU A 31 -1.41 24.34 -10.16
CA LEU A 31 -0.20 23.98 -9.42
C LEU A 31 -0.46 23.69 -7.93
N GLU A 32 -1.29 24.50 -7.27
CA GLU A 32 -1.61 24.29 -5.84
C GLU A 32 -2.36 22.97 -5.61
N GLU A 33 -3.27 22.60 -6.51
CA GLU A 33 -4.01 21.33 -6.43
C GLU A 33 -3.08 20.14 -6.72
N ALA A 34 -2.21 20.26 -7.71
CA ALA A 34 -1.20 19.25 -8.02
C ALA A 34 -0.25 19.01 -6.83
N LEU A 35 0.18 20.08 -6.14
CA LEU A 35 1.01 19.97 -4.93
C LEU A 35 0.25 19.26 -3.79
N SER A 36 -1.02 19.62 -3.57
CA SER A 36 -1.84 18.98 -2.55
C SER A 36 -2.05 17.48 -2.82
N LEU A 37 -2.31 17.11 -4.08
CA LEU A 37 -2.44 15.71 -4.47
C LEU A 37 -1.12 14.96 -4.34
N TYR A 38 0.01 15.59 -4.67
CA TYR A 38 1.33 15.00 -4.48
C TYR A 38 1.59 14.68 -2.99
N GLU A 39 1.31 15.61 -2.08
CA GLU A 39 1.47 15.39 -0.63
C GLU A 39 0.58 14.23 -0.14
N GLN A 40 -0.67 14.18 -0.61
CA GLN A 40 -1.60 13.09 -0.29
C GLN A 40 -1.09 11.75 -0.84
N GLY A 41 -0.65 11.70 -2.10
CA GLY A 41 -0.09 10.51 -2.73
C GLY A 41 1.16 10.01 -2.01
N ALA A 42 2.06 10.90 -1.60
CA ALA A 42 3.25 10.55 -0.83
C ALA A 42 2.89 9.93 0.53
N ALA A 43 1.89 10.49 1.22
CA ALA A 43 1.40 9.95 2.49
C ALA A 43 0.76 8.55 2.31
N LEU A 44 -0.06 8.36 1.27
CA LEU A 44 -0.69 7.08 0.96
C LEU A 44 0.35 6.01 0.57
N ALA A 45 1.36 6.38 -0.22
CA ALA A 45 2.45 5.49 -0.59
C ALA A 45 3.26 5.05 0.62
N ALA A 46 3.61 5.98 1.53
CA ALA A 46 4.30 5.65 2.78
C ALA A 46 3.45 4.71 3.66
N TYR A 47 2.14 4.96 3.76
CA TYR A 47 1.22 4.10 4.49
C TYR A 47 1.17 2.68 3.91
N CYS A 48 1.05 2.55 2.59
CA CYS A 48 1.03 1.26 1.91
C CYS A 48 2.34 0.48 2.14
N ALA A 49 3.49 1.15 2.02
CA ALA A 49 4.79 0.55 2.28
C ALA A 49 4.90 0.02 3.72
N GLN A 50 4.48 0.82 4.70
CA GLN A 50 4.47 0.40 6.10
C GLN A 50 3.58 -0.85 6.32
N LYS A 51 2.40 -0.91 5.70
CA LYS A 51 1.53 -2.10 5.81
C LYS A 51 2.12 -3.35 5.19
N LEU A 52 2.84 -3.22 4.08
CA LEU A 52 3.56 -4.35 3.47
C LEU A 52 4.71 -4.82 4.37
N GLU A 53 5.46 -3.89 4.97
CA GLU A 53 6.53 -4.22 5.92
C GLU A 53 5.99 -4.95 7.17
N GLU A 54 4.88 -4.46 7.74
CA GLU A 54 4.19 -5.12 8.86
C GLU A 54 3.76 -6.56 8.49
N ALA A 55 3.22 -6.74 7.28
CA ALA A 55 2.80 -8.05 6.78
C ALA A 55 4.00 -8.98 6.56
N GLU A 56 5.08 -8.49 5.95
CA GLU A 56 6.30 -9.25 5.72
C GLU A 56 6.94 -9.70 7.05
N LEU A 57 7.04 -8.80 8.03
CA LEU A 57 7.55 -9.13 9.36
C LEU A 57 6.74 -10.25 10.01
N ARG A 58 5.40 -10.22 9.85
CA ARG A 58 4.51 -11.25 10.40
C ARG A 58 4.71 -12.60 9.73
N VAL A 59 4.90 -12.63 8.41
CA VAL A 59 5.22 -13.86 7.66
C VAL A 59 6.57 -14.43 8.12
N ARG A 60 7.60 -13.59 8.26
CA ARG A 60 8.92 -14.00 8.74
C ARG A 60 8.89 -14.59 10.15
N GLN A 61 8.02 -14.10 11.04
CA GLN A 61 7.86 -14.68 12.38
C GLN A 61 7.30 -16.11 12.36
N TRP A 62 6.46 -16.44 11.36
CA TRP A 62 5.89 -17.79 11.22
C TRP A 62 6.83 -18.77 10.53
N GLN A 63 7.81 -18.27 9.77
CA GLN A 63 8.84 -19.06 9.11
C GLN A 63 10.22 -18.77 9.72
N PRO A 64 10.53 -19.30 10.92
CA PRO A 64 11.84 -19.13 11.52
C PRO A 64 12.91 -19.88 10.69
N GLY A 65 13.70 -19.09 9.97
CA GLY A 65 14.71 -19.57 9.01
C GLY A 65 14.18 -19.54 7.59
N ASP A 66 15.04 -19.23 6.62
CA ASP A 66 14.80 -19.17 5.17
C ASP A 66 14.46 -20.55 4.55
N ARG A 67 13.53 -21.27 5.18
CA ARG A 67 12.93 -22.50 4.69
C ARG A 67 11.64 -22.11 3.99
N THR A 68 11.81 -21.56 2.79
CA THR A 68 10.80 -21.75 1.76
C THR A 68 10.87 -23.23 1.37
N VAL A 69 9.92 -24.04 1.86
CA VAL A 69 9.77 -25.39 1.31
C VAL A 69 9.23 -25.23 -0.12
N PRO A 70 9.85 -25.87 -1.12
CA PRO A 70 9.28 -25.89 -2.46
C PRO A 70 7.83 -26.36 -2.39
N PHE A 71 6.93 -25.65 -3.06
CA PHE A 71 5.54 -26.08 -3.18
C PHE A 71 5.49 -27.32 -4.06
N GLU A 72 5.46 -28.51 -3.44
CA GLU A 72 5.43 -29.82 -4.12
C GLU A 72 4.03 -30.20 -4.64
N GLY A 73 3.14 -29.22 -4.83
CA GLY A 73 1.76 -29.44 -5.23
C GLY A 73 0.89 -30.01 -4.11
N TRP A 74 -0.41 -30.11 -4.38
CA TRP A 74 -1.32 -30.83 -3.50
C TRP A 74 -1.03 -32.32 -3.67
N GLN A 75 -0.50 -32.97 -2.62
CA GLN A 75 -0.36 -34.42 -2.61
C GLN A 75 -1.77 -35.03 -2.57
N GLU A 76 -2.31 -35.34 -3.74
CA GLU A 76 -3.44 -36.26 -3.87
C GLU A 76 -2.98 -37.63 -3.37
N THR A 77 -3.64 -38.13 -2.32
CA THR A 77 -3.44 -39.48 -1.78
C THR A 77 -3.87 -40.55 -2.77
#